data_AF-A0A971ZTI4-F1
#
_entry.id   AF-A0A971ZTI4-F1
#
_cell.length_a   1.000
_cell.length_b   1.000
_cell.length_c   1.000
_cell.angle_alpha   90.00
_cell.angle_beta   90.00
_cell.angle_gamma   90.00
#
_symmetry.space_group_name_H-M   'P 1'
#
loop_
_entity.id
_entity.type
_entity.pdbx_description
1 polymer ?
#
loop_
_entity_poly.entity_id
_entity_poly.type
_entity_poly.pdbx_seq_one_letter_code
_entity_poly.pdbx_strand_id
1 'polypeptide(L)'
;MTSRRVLKAAEAIREVVSMAILTELRDPRIADVTVTLVEVSPDMRHAKIHVSVMGDEAKQKLTLRGLQNAAGFLQQKIARRIDTRYTPRVRFVLDQGVKRSIEVCRILNEVLPRPPLVDEDEDLSDSELDGVDTAETLDDLWNNPDPPEHDANESR
;
A
#
# COMPACT_ATOMS: atom_id res chain seq x y z
N MET A 1 0.99 -11.59 13.69
CA MET A 1 0.77 -10.18 14.08
C MET A 1 1.92 -9.34 13.54
N THR A 2 1.72 -8.67 12.40
CA THR A 2 2.76 -7.78 11.83
C THR A 2 2.83 -6.51 12.67
N SER A 3 4.00 -6.20 13.22
CA SER A 3 4.19 -5.03 14.07
C SER A 3 3.96 -3.73 13.28
N ARG A 4 3.25 -2.75 13.87
CA ARG A 4 2.99 -1.42 13.29
C ARG A 4 4.28 -0.73 12.82
N ARG A 5 5.40 -0.97 13.51
CA ARG A 5 6.73 -0.45 13.14
C ARG A 5 7.23 -1.02 11.83
N VAL A 6 7.02 -2.32 11.60
CA VAL A 6 7.44 -3.02 10.36
C VAL A 6 6.67 -2.49 9.16
N LEU A 7 5.36 -2.25 9.32
CA LEU A 7 4.53 -1.67 8.26
C LEU A 7 4.98 -0.25 7.89
N LYS A 8 5.23 0.61 8.89
CA LYS A 8 5.76 1.95 8.64
C LYS A 8 7.13 1.94 7.96
N ALA A 9 8.02 1.02 8.37
CA ALA A 9 9.32 0.86 7.73
C ALA A 9 9.17 0.38 6.28
N ALA A 10 8.29 -0.59 6.02
CA ALA A 10 8.02 -1.08 4.66
C ALA A 10 7.53 0.03 3.73
N GLU A 11 6.60 0.86 4.20
CA GLU A 11 6.08 1.99 3.45
C GLU A 11 7.16 3.06 3.17
N ALA A 12 7.95 3.43 4.18
CA ALA A 12 9.05 4.37 4.01
C ALA A 12 10.12 3.84 3.05
N ILE A 13 10.45 2.54 3.10
CA ILE A 13 11.38 1.91 2.15
C ILE A 13 10.80 1.98 0.74
N ARG A 14 9.51 1.66 0.58
CA ARG A 14 8.83 1.70 -0.73
C ARG A 14 8.93 3.10 -1.34
N GLU A 15 8.60 4.14 -0.58
CA GLU A 15 8.66 5.53 -1.05
C GLU A 15 10.08 5.93 -1.48
N VAL A 16 11.08 5.67 -0.63
CA VAL A 16 12.49 5.99 -0.91
C VAL A 16 13.00 5.28 -2.14
N VAL A 17 12.71 3.98 -2.27
CA VAL A 17 13.20 3.17 -3.38
C VAL A 17 12.52 3.59 -4.68
N SER A 18 11.20 3.82 -4.67
CA SER A 18 10.48 4.33 -5.84
C SER A 18 11.05 5.67 -6.30
N MET A 19 11.25 6.62 -5.38
CA MET A 19 11.80 7.93 -5.73
C MET A 19 13.24 7.83 -6.24
N ALA A 20 14.08 7.01 -5.61
CA ALA A 20 15.47 6.83 -6.02
C ALA A 20 15.59 6.17 -7.40
N ILE A 21 14.73 5.19 -7.71
CA ILE A 21 14.68 4.57 -9.04
C ILE A 21 14.30 5.61 -10.11
N LEU A 22 13.30 6.45 -9.84
CA LEU A 22 12.81 7.44 -10.81
C LEU A 22 13.78 8.60 -11.05
N THR A 23 14.49 9.06 -10.01
CA THR A 23 15.25 10.32 -10.06
C THR A 23 16.76 10.15 -10.13
N GLU A 24 17.29 9.10 -9.52
CA GLU A 24 18.74 8.95 -9.30
C GLU A 24 19.36 7.83 -10.11
N LEU A 25 18.55 6.84 -10.53
CA LEU A 25 19.03 5.69 -11.27
C LEU A 25 19.06 5.97 -12.78
N ARG A 26 20.26 6.18 -13.32
CA ARG A 26 20.50 6.47 -14.74
C ARG A 26 21.05 5.26 -15.52
N ASP A 27 20.58 4.06 -15.19
CA ASP A 27 20.98 2.85 -15.94
C ASP A 27 19.93 2.58 -17.05
N PRO A 28 20.30 2.58 -18.34
CA PRO A 28 19.37 2.28 -19.43
C PRO A 28 18.76 0.87 -19.36
N ARG A 29 19.34 -0.04 -18.58
CA ARG A 29 18.81 -1.40 -18.34
C ARG A 29 17.67 -1.40 -17.32
N ILE A 30 17.53 -0.33 -16.55
CA ILE A 30 16.52 -0.18 -15.50
C ILE A 30 15.52 0.86 -15.98
N ALA A 31 14.82 0.52 -17.08
CA ALA A 31 13.72 1.29 -17.62
C ALA A 31 12.39 0.64 -17.23
N ASP A 32 11.34 1.45 -17.11
CA ASP A 32 9.95 1.02 -16.91
C ASP A 32 9.74 0.10 -15.69
N VAL A 33 10.40 0.43 -14.58
CA VAL A 33 10.29 -0.30 -13.31
C VAL A 33 9.33 0.40 -12.35
N THR A 34 8.40 -0.35 -11.79
CA THR A 34 7.49 0.10 -10.74
C THR A 34 7.63 -0.78 -9.50
N VAL A 35 7.70 -0.18 -8.31
CA VAL A 35 7.71 -0.92 -7.04
C VAL A 35 6.27 -1.17 -6.59
N THR A 36 5.83 -2.42 -6.56
CA THR A 36 4.47 -2.78 -6.15
C THR A 36 4.36 -2.89 -4.63
N LEU A 37 5.24 -3.66 -4.00
CA LEU A 37 5.14 -4.03 -2.58
C LEU A 37 6.53 -4.15 -1.95
N VAL A 38 6.63 -3.85 -0.67
CA VAL A 38 7.82 -4.11 0.15
C VAL A 38 7.42 -4.96 1.35
N GLU A 39 8.05 -6.11 1.50
CA GLU A 39 7.95 -6.96 2.68
C GLU A 39 9.21 -6.80 3.52
N VAL A 40 9.05 -6.39 4.78
CA VAL A 40 10.17 -6.30 5.72
C VAL A 40 10.06 -7.45 6.71
N SER A 41 11.17 -8.14 6.95
CA SER A 41 11.22 -9.22 7.93
C SER A 41 10.94 -8.69 9.35
N PRO A 42 10.37 -9.50 10.25
CA PRO A 42 10.06 -9.06 11.62
C PRO A 42 11.29 -8.58 12.41
N ASP A 43 12.48 -9.08 12.08
CA ASP A 43 13.76 -8.68 12.66
C ASP A 43 14.36 -7.40 12.02
N MET A 44 13.68 -6.82 11.01
CA MET A 44 14.11 -5.64 10.24
C MET A 44 15.49 -5.76 9.58
N ARG A 45 16.00 -6.98 9.41
CA ARG A 45 17.31 -7.22 8.77
C ARG A 45 17.22 -7.45 7.27
N HIS A 46 16.04 -7.79 6.76
CA HIS A 46 15.81 -8.08 5.35
C HIS A 46 14.58 -7.32 4.83
N ALA A 47 14.70 -6.76 3.64
CA ALA A 47 13.59 -6.18 2.90
C ALA A 47 13.51 -6.83 1.53
N LYS A 48 12.36 -7.42 1.21
CA LYS A 48 12.04 -7.95 -0.12
C LYS A 48 11.19 -6.92 -0.84
N ILE A 49 11.66 -6.47 -1.99
CA ILE A 49 11.01 -5.46 -2.80
C ILE A 49 10.47 -6.14 -4.06
N HIS A 50 9.16 -6.11 -4.21
CA HIS A 50 8.45 -6.60 -5.37
C HIS A 50 8.42 -5.50 -6.43
N VAL A 51 8.95 -5.82 -7.60
CA VAL A 51 9.03 -4.90 -8.73
C VAL A 51 8.31 -5.46 -9.94
N SER A 52 7.49 -4.64 -10.57
CA SER A 52 6.95 -4.89 -11.89
C SER A 52 7.84 -4.20 -12.92
N VAL A 53 8.19 -4.90 -13.99
CA VAL A 53 9.00 -4.37 -15.09
C VAL A 53 8.21 -4.57 -16.38
N MET A 54 7.99 -3.49 -17.12
CA MET A 54 7.29 -3.57 -18.39
C MET A 54 8.22 -4.16 -19.46
N GLY A 55 7.75 -5.20 -20.17
CA GLY A 55 8.45 -5.82 -21.29
C GLY A 55 8.73 -7.31 -21.14
N ASP A 56 9.57 -7.83 -22.04
CA ASP A 56 9.86 -9.27 -22.17
C ASP A 56 10.68 -9.85 -21.02
N GLU A 57 10.62 -11.17 -20.84
CA GLU A 57 11.35 -11.88 -19.78
C GLU A 57 12.88 -11.64 -19.82
N ALA A 58 13.45 -11.45 -21.02
CA ALA A 58 14.85 -11.10 -21.18
C ALA A 58 15.18 -9.73 -20.57
N LYS A 59 14.33 -8.72 -20.82
CA LYS A 59 14.46 -7.39 -20.22
C LYS A 59 14.27 -7.48 -18.71
N GLN A 60 13.26 -8.20 -18.23
CA GLN A 60 13.01 -8.40 -16.79
C GLN A 60 14.24 -8.95 -16.06
N LYS A 61 14.92 -9.96 -16.62
CA LYS A 61 16.15 -10.54 -16.06
C LYS A 61 17.31 -9.55 -16.05
N LEU A 62 17.48 -8.77 -17.13
CA LEU A 62 18.53 -7.75 -17.22
C LEU A 62 18.30 -6.62 -16.21
N THR A 63 17.07 -6.13 -16.12
CA THR A 63 16.66 -5.10 -15.17
C THR A 63 16.84 -5.56 -13.72
N LEU A 64 16.47 -6.80 -13.41
CA LEU A 64 16.65 -7.35 -12.07
C LEU A 64 18.13 -7.43 -11.68
N ARG A 65 19.02 -7.80 -12.63
CA ARG A 65 20.47 -7.73 -12.41
C ARG A 65 20.96 -6.30 -12.19
N GLY A 66 20.45 -5.34 -12.97
CA GLY A 66 20.75 -3.92 -12.78
C GLY A 66 20.37 -3.42 -11.38
N LEU A 67 19.15 -3.74 -10.93
CA LEU A 67 18.65 -3.41 -9.60
C LEU A 67 19.48 -4.08 -8.49
N GLN A 68 19.93 -5.31 -8.69
CA GLN A 68 20.83 -5.99 -7.75
C GLN A 68 22.17 -5.27 -7.63
N ASN A 69 22.74 -4.77 -8.73
CA ASN A 69 23.97 -3.98 -8.69
C ASN A 69 23.75 -2.62 -7.99
N ALA A 70 22.57 -2.02 -8.18
CA ALA A 70 22.17 -0.78 -7.53
C ALA A 70 21.73 -0.98 -6.06
N ALA A 71 21.66 -2.22 -5.55
CA ALA A 71 21.13 -2.50 -4.22
C ALA A 71 21.91 -1.77 -3.11
N GLY A 72 23.24 -1.68 -3.22
CA GLY A 72 24.06 -0.97 -2.24
C GLY A 72 23.77 0.53 -2.18
N PHE A 73 23.57 1.15 -3.34
CA PHE A 73 23.19 2.57 -3.44
C PHE A 73 21.82 2.83 -2.81
N LEU A 74 20.83 2.00 -3.15
CA LEU A 74 19.49 2.09 -2.57
C LEU A 74 19.51 1.82 -1.06
N GLN A 75 20.34 0.89 -0.60
CA GLN A 75 20.52 0.62 0.83
C GLN A 75 21.07 1.84 1.58
N GLN A 76 22.02 2.56 0.98
CA GLN A 76 22.53 3.81 1.57
C GLN A 76 21.45 4.89 1.66
N LYS A 77 20.58 5.00 0.66
CA LYS A 77 19.45 5.95 0.65
C LYS A 77 18.43 5.62 1.73
N ILE A 78 18.09 4.34 1.88
CA ILE A 78 17.21 3.85 2.94
C ILE A 78 17.80 4.18 4.31
N ALA A 79 19.10 3.91 4.52
CA ALA A 79 19.77 4.19 5.80
C ALA A 79 19.71 5.67 6.21
N ARG A 80 19.70 6.60 5.25
CA ARG A 80 19.59 8.04 5.53
C ARG A 80 18.18 8.47 5.90
N ARG A 81 17.15 7.76 5.41
CA ARG A 81 15.75 8.14 5.60
C ARG A 81 15.12 7.50 6.83
N ILE A 82 15.54 6.28 7.16
CA ILE A 82 14.93 5.48 8.22
C ILE A 82 15.94 5.28 9.35
N ASP A 83 15.60 5.79 10.53
CA ASP A 83 16.37 5.56 11.73
C ASP A 83 16.14 4.13 12.26
N THR A 84 17.07 3.25 11.94
CA THR A 84 17.07 1.84 12.34
C THR A 84 18.44 1.44 12.85
N ARG A 85 18.45 0.56 13.86
CA ARG A 85 19.71 0.01 14.40
C ARG A 85 20.53 -0.73 13.34
N TYR A 86 19.84 -1.40 12.42
CA TYR A 86 20.43 -2.12 11.30
C TYR A 86 19.69 -1.74 10.03
N THR A 87 20.44 -1.35 8.99
CA THR A 87 19.84 -1.12 7.68
C THR A 87 19.49 -2.46 7.03
N PRO A 88 18.22 -2.70 6.67
CA PRO A 88 17.80 -3.96 6.08
C PRO A 88 18.52 -4.21 4.75
N ARG A 89 18.92 -5.46 4.53
CA ARG A 89 19.45 -5.90 3.22
C ARG A 89 18.31 -6.03 2.23
N VAL A 90 18.42 -5.27 1.15
CA VAL A 90 17.40 -5.21 0.10
C VAL A 90 17.59 -6.35 -0.89
N ARG A 91 16.49 -7.04 -1.24
CA ARG A 91 16.44 -8.03 -2.32
C ARG A 91 15.27 -7.73 -3.24
N PHE A 92 15.53 -7.72 -4.54
CA PHE A 92 14.51 -7.47 -5.57
C PHE A 92 13.94 -8.79 -6.08
N VAL A 93 12.62 -8.83 -6.23
CA VAL A 93 11.88 -9.97 -6.76
C VAL A 93 10.86 -9.43 -7.78
N LEU A 94 10.74 -10.12 -8.92
CA LEU A 94 9.72 -9.76 -9.90
C LEU A 94 8.33 -10.07 -9.34
N ASP A 95 7.44 -9.11 -9.49
CA ASP A 95 6.05 -9.29 -9.13
C ASP A 95 5.34 -10.15 -10.18
N GLN A 96 4.99 -11.38 -9.79
CA GLN A 96 4.17 -12.27 -10.60
C GLN A 96 2.67 -12.13 -10.31
N GLY A 97 2.29 -11.28 -9.36
CA GLY A 97 0.91 -11.11 -8.92
C GLY A 97 -0.02 -10.76 -10.07
N VAL A 98 0.35 -9.79 -10.91
CA VAL A 98 -0.48 -9.35 -12.04
C VAL A 98 -0.76 -10.49 -13.03
N LYS A 99 0.26 -11.27 -13.41
CA LYS A 99 0.09 -12.40 -14.33
C LYS A 99 -0.88 -13.43 -13.75
N ARG A 100 -0.73 -13.73 -12.46
CA ARG A 100 -1.57 -14.70 -11.75
C ARG A 100 -3.01 -14.20 -11.60
N SER A 101 -3.23 -12.93 -11.33
CA SER A 101 -4.58 -12.34 -11.25
C SER A 101 -5.31 -12.43 -12.58
N ILE A 102 -4.65 -12.14 -13.70
CA ILE A 102 -5.24 -12.26 -15.04
C ILE A 102 -5.64 -13.72 -15.33
N GLU A 103 -4.76 -14.67 -14.98
CA GLU A 103 -5.03 -16.10 -15.16
C GLU A 103 -6.23 -16.56 -14.31
N VAL A 104 -6.29 -16.14 -13.04
CA VAL A 104 -7.43 -16.46 -12.16
C VAL A 104 -8.72 -15.84 -12.70
N CYS A 105 -8.72 -14.58 -13.12
CA CYS A 105 -9.90 -13.95 -13.71
C CYS A 105 -10.35 -14.65 -14.99
N ARG A 106 -9.41 -15.13 -15.82
CA ARG A 106 -9.72 -15.91 -17.03
C ARG A 106 -10.42 -17.22 -16.69
N ILE A 107 -9.88 -17.98 -15.73
CA ILE A 107 -10.48 -19.24 -15.27
C ILE A 107 -11.86 -18.97 -14.62
N LEU A 108 -11.97 -17.92 -13.81
CA LEU A 108 -13.21 -17.57 -13.14
C LEU A 108 -14.33 -17.22 -14.14
N ASN A 109 -14.01 -16.48 -15.20
CA ASN A 109 -14.96 -16.16 -16.28
C ASN A 109 -15.34 -17.38 -17.13
N GLU A 110 -14.50 -18.41 -17.19
CA GLU A 110 -14.80 -19.66 -17.92
C GLU A 110 -15.70 -20.60 -17.10
N VAL A 111 -15.57 -20.58 -15.78
CA VAL A 111 -16.30 -21.48 -14.87
C VAL A 111 -17.60 -20.88 -14.35
N LEU A 112 -17.67 -19.56 -14.13
CA LEU A 112 -18.89 -18.91 -13.63
C LEU A 112 -19.84 -18.57 -14.78
N PRO A 113 -21.15 -18.84 -14.63
CA PRO A 113 -22.16 -18.29 -15.53
C PRO A 113 -22.10 -16.76 -15.45
N ARG A 114 -22.16 -16.09 -16.61
CA ARG A 114 -22.18 -14.64 -16.70
C ARG A 114 -23.33 -14.14 -15.81
N PRO A 115 -23.06 -13.30 -14.78
CA PRO A 115 -24.14 -12.76 -13.98
C PRO A 115 -25.10 -12.01 -14.91
N PRO A 116 -26.42 -12.13 -14.71
CA PRO A 116 -27.37 -11.31 -15.46
C PRO A 116 -26.97 -9.86 -15.25
N LEU A 117 -26.91 -9.09 -16.34
CA LEU A 117 -26.81 -7.65 -16.24
C LEU A 117 -28.03 -7.22 -15.44
N VAL A 118 -27.81 -6.60 -14.28
CA VAL A 118 -28.88 -5.90 -13.59
C VAL A 118 -29.11 -4.66 -14.45
N ASP A 119 -30.21 -4.63 -15.18
CA ASP A 119 -30.64 -3.43 -15.87
C ASP A 119 -30.92 -2.39 -14.78
N GLU A 120 -30.05 -1.36 -14.67
CA GLU A 120 -30.25 -0.21 -13.79
C GLU A 120 -31.36 0.68 -14.37
N ASP A 121 -32.56 0.13 -14.52
CA ASP A 121 -33.79 0.87 -14.72
C ASP A 121 -34.54 0.89 -13.37
N GLU A 122 -33.90 1.45 -12.33
CA GLU A 122 -34.64 1.97 -11.18
C GLU A 122 -34.66 3.49 -11.30
N ASP A 123 -35.81 3.96 -11.78
CA ASP A 123 -36.26 5.34 -11.77
C ASP A 123 -35.94 6.01 -10.43
N LEU A 124 -34.96 6.91 -10.44
CA LEU A 124 -34.86 7.99 -9.46
C LEU A 124 -36.04 8.94 -9.70
N SER A 125 -37.24 8.54 -9.29
CA SER A 125 -38.34 9.47 -9.14
C SER A 125 -38.05 10.34 -7.92
N ASP A 126 -37.83 11.62 -8.20
CA ASP A 126 -37.88 12.74 -7.26
C ASP A 126 -39.08 12.55 -6.33
N SER A 127 -38.84 12.12 -5.09
CA SER A 127 -39.79 12.26 -4.00
C SER A 127 -39.17 13.14 -2.92
N GLU A 128 -39.37 14.44 -3.13
CA GLU A 128 -39.60 15.47 -2.11
C GLU A 128 -38.71 15.36 -0.86
N LEU A 129 -37.56 16.04 -0.91
CA LEU A 129 -36.86 16.50 0.28
C LEU A 129 -37.73 17.56 0.98
N ASP A 130 -38.67 17.12 1.80
CA ASP A 130 -39.37 17.99 2.72
C ASP A 130 -38.45 18.31 3.91
N GLY A 131 -38.39 19.59 4.25
CA GLY A 131 -37.27 20.21 4.97
C GLY A 131 -37.02 19.65 6.37
N VAL A 132 -35.77 19.26 6.63
CA VAL A 132 -35.19 19.24 7.98
C VAL A 132 -33.95 20.13 7.96
N ASP A 133 -34.10 21.35 8.49
CA ASP A 133 -33.00 22.26 8.79
C ASP A 133 -31.98 21.55 9.69
N THR A 134 -30.92 21.02 9.08
CA THR A 134 -29.84 20.27 9.76
C THR A 134 -28.68 21.21 10.15
N ALA A 135 -28.95 22.51 10.27
CA ALA A 135 -27.93 23.51 10.55
C ALA A 135 -27.66 23.74 12.05
N GLU A 136 -28.48 23.21 12.97
CA GLU A 136 -28.36 23.55 14.41
C GLU A 136 -27.98 22.38 15.34
N THR A 137 -27.63 21.19 14.85
CA THR A 137 -27.34 20.03 15.72
C THR A 137 -25.92 19.48 15.65
N LEU A 138 -25.01 20.13 14.91
CA LEU A 138 -23.62 19.69 14.75
C LEU A 138 -22.60 20.46 15.59
N ASP A 139 -22.97 21.58 16.22
CA ASP A 139 -22.06 22.34 17.11
C ASP A 139 -22.10 21.87 18.59
N ASP A 140 -23.22 21.30 19.06
CA ASP A 140 -23.38 20.90 20.47
C ASP A 140 -22.72 19.56 20.84
N LEU A 141 -22.35 18.74 19.86
CA LEU A 141 -21.69 17.45 20.11
C LEU A 141 -20.17 17.57 20.32
N TRP A 142 -19.57 18.71 20.01
CA TRP A 142 -18.12 18.93 20.14
C TRP A 142 -17.74 19.71 21.40
N ASN A 143 -18.69 20.39 22.07
CA ASN A 143 -18.37 21.38 23.11
C ASN A 143 -18.69 20.95 24.56
N ASN A 144 -18.92 19.65 24.82
CA ASN A 144 -19.03 19.15 26.19
C ASN A 144 -17.82 18.28 26.57
N PRO A 145 -16.71 18.89 27.02
CA PRO A 145 -15.63 18.16 27.65
C PRO A 145 -16.06 17.75 29.06
N ASP A 146 -15.69 16.52 29.41
CA ASP A 146 -15.74 15.86 30.72
C ASP A 146 -17.00 15.04 31.07
N PRO A 147 -16.85 13.71 31.30
CA PRO A 147 -17.81 12.96 32.08
C PRO A 147 -17.70 13.35 33.57
N PRO A 148 -18.81 13.46 34.31
CA PRO A 148 -18.76 13.77 35.73
C PRO A 148 -18.06 12.66 36.53
N GLU A 149 -17.07 13.06 37.33
CA GLU A 149 -16.48 12.25 38.39
C GLU A 149 -17.57 11.79 39.37
N HIS A 150 -17.84 10.50 39.43
CA HIS A 150 -18.58 9.92 40.55
C HIS A 150 -17.58 9.53 41.64
N ASP A 151 -17.30 10.50 42.51
CA ASP A 151 -16.87 10.22 43.88
C ASP A 151 -17.97 9.39 44.56
N ALA A 152 -17.63 8.16 44.92
CA ALA A 152 -18.40 7.35 45.86
C ALA A 152 -17.43 6.74 46.88
N ASN A 153 -16.95 7.58 47.79
CA ASN A 153 -16.42 7.13 49.07
C ASN A 153 -17.52 7.22 50.15
N GLU A 154 -17.52 6.23 51.04
CA GLU A 154 -18.10 6.21 52.38
C GLU A 154 -19.64 6.33 52.56
N SER A 155 -20.27 5.21 52.97
CA SER A 155 -20.76 5.03 54.37
C SER A 155 -21.87 3.97 54.48
N ARG A 156 -21.52 2.77 54.97
CA ARG A 156 -22.12 2.10 56.15
C ARG A 156 -21.56 0.71 56.37
#